data_AF-A0A1C5MHA6-F1
#
_entry.id   AF-A0A1C5MHA6-F1
#
_cell.length_a   1.000
_cell.length_b   1.000
_cell.length_c   1.000
_cell.angle_alpha   90.00
_cell.angle_beta   90.00
_cell.angle_gamma   90.00
#
_symmetry.space_group_name_H-M   'P 1'
#
loop_
_entity.id
_entity.type
_entity.pdbx_description
1 polymer ?
#
loop_
_entity_poly.entity_id
_entity_poly.type
_entity_poly.pdbx_seq_one_letter_code
_entity_poly.pdbx_strand_id
1 'polypeptide(L)'
;MKKENISRKVTSREYTMKLIYQTSITKEDVEDLDMLVDQFIENNEEYILNRYEELRLQHSNNPELCLDGINIDEAIDKEYIKKICVTLEEKNEMIDALINSNAKNWTVNRIAKVDLAILKLAIAEIIAIDDVPQKVSVNEAIELAKIYCDDKSPKFINGILGSVISELEAK
;
A
#
# COMPACT_ATOMS: atom_id res chain seq x y z
N MET A 1 11.21 8.62 -19.27
CA MET A 1 11.87 8.28 -17.99
C MET A 1 11.02 8.52 -16.74
N LYS A 2 10.36 9.68 -16.50
CA LYS A 2 9.64 9.91 -15.22
C LYS A 2 8.24 9.28 -15.06
N LYS A 3 7.50 9.01 -16.15
CA LYS A 3 6.11 8.50 -16.08
C LYS A 3 5.99 6.97 -16.02
N GLU A 4 6.94 6.27 -16.61
CA GLU A 4 6.96 4.79 -16.67
C GLU A 4 7.08 4.14 -15.28
N ASN A 5 7.63 4.89 -14.32
CA ASN A 5 7.78 4.46 -12.94
C ASN A 5 6.49 4.64 -12.08
N ILE A 6 5.53 5.46 -12.52
CA ILE A 6 4.30 5.74 -11.74
C ILE A 6 3.41 4.49 -11.70
N SER A 7 3.15 3.86 -12.85
CA SER A 7 2.33 2.64 -12.91
C SER A 7 2.91 1.52 -12.04
N ARG A 8 4.24 1.33 -12.06
CA ARG A 8 4.93 0.32 -11.22
C ARG A 8 4.74 0.62 -9.74
N LYS A 9 4.89 1.88 -9.33
CA LYS A 9 4.72 2.34 -7.94
C LYS A 9 3.29 2.20 -7.42
N VAL A 10 2.30 2.55 -8.24
CA VAL A 10 0.88 2.43 -7.89
C VAL A 10 0.50 0.96 -7.79
N THR A 11 0.91 0.14 -8.76
CA THR A 11 0.64 -1.31 -8.74
C THR A 11 1.29 -1.97 -7.52
N SER A 12 2.54 -1.62 -7.21
CA SER A 12 3.24 -2.15 -6.02
C SER A 12 2.46 -1.84 -4.74
N ARG A 13 2.06 -0.59 -4.52
CA ARG A 13 1.26 -0.18 -3.35
C ARG A 13 -0.08 -0.91 -3.28
N GLU A 14 -0.79 -1.00 -4.39
CA GLU A 14 -2.09 -1.65 -4.45
C GLU A 14 -2.00 -3.12 -4.04
N TYR A 15 -0.99 -3.85 -4.56
CA TYR A 15 -0.80 -5.25 -4.23
C TYR A 15 -0.19 -5.48 -2.84
N THR A 16 0.63 -4.56 -2.33
CA THR A 16 1.01 -4.57 -0.91
C THR A 16 -0.21 -4.39 -0.01
N MET A 17 -1.11 -3.45 -0.32
CA MET A 17 -2.35 -3.24 0.44
C MET A 17 -3.23 -4.51 0.43
N LYS A 18 -3.39 -5.15 -0.74
CA LYS A 18 -4.14 -6.41 -0.86
C LYS A 18 -3.51 -7.54 -0.05
N LEU A 19 -2.18 -7.65 -0.03
CA LEU A 19 -1.46 -8.62 0.80
C LEU A 19 -1.71 -8.36 2.30
N ILE A 20 -1.57 -7.10 2.76
CA ILE A 20 -1.85 -6.71 4.16
C ILE A 20 -3.31 -7.02 4.54
N TYR A 21 -4.25 -6.77 3.63
CA TYR A 21 -5.65 -7.09 3.84
C TYR A 21 -5.88 -8.60 3.97
N GLN A 22 -5.30 -9.40 3.07
CA GLN A 22 -5.41 -10.85 3.08
C GLN A 22 -4.87 -11.45 4.38
N THR A 23 -3.66 -11.06 4.81
CA THR A 23 -3.05 -11.56 6.05
C THR A 23 -3.86 -11.17 7.29
N SER A 24 -4.50 -10.00 7.29
CA SER A 24 -5.41 -9.59 8.38
C SER A 24 -6.70 -10.42 8.48
N ILE A 25 -7.02 -11.23 7.47
CA ILE A 25 -8.20 -12.10 7.42
C ILE A 25 -7.84 -13.54 7.74
N THR A 26 -6.77 -14.06 7.17
CA THR A 26 -6.41 -15.48 7.27
C THR A 26 -5.99 -15.89 8.68
N LYS A 27 -5.45 -14.96 9.49
CA LYS A 27 -4.96 -15.24 10.87
C LYS A 27 -4.00 -16.44 10.94
N GLU A 28 -3.31 -16.75 9.84
CA GLU A 28 -2.30 -17.79 9.80
C GLU A 28 -0.99 -17.20 10.30
N ASP A 29 -0.29 -17.94 11.17
CA ASP A 29 1.06 -17.58 11.57
C ASP A 29 1.96 -17.67 10.34
N VAL A 30 2.52 -16.53 9.93
CA VAL A 30 3.45 -16.45 8.80
C VAL A 30 4.80 -16.92 9.30
N GLU A 31 5.17 -18.16 9.00
CA GLU A 31 6.48 -18.72 9.37
C GLU A 31 7.60 -18.22 8.44
N ASP A 32 7.27 -17.86 7.19
CA ASP A 32 8.22 -17.38 6.18
C ASP A 32 7.59 -16.26 5.34
N LEU A 33 8.05 -15.04 5.59
CA LEU A 33 7.55 -13.83 4.94
C LEU A 33 7.93 -13.78 3.45
N ASP A 34 9.11 -14.28 3.08
CA ASP A 34 9.56 -14.29 1.69
C ASP A 34 8.70 -15.24 0.88
N MET A 35 8.45 -16.45 1.41
CA MET A 35 7.57 -17.43 0.80
C MET A 35 6.14 -16.89 0.67
N LEU A 36 5.63 -16.19 1.69
CA LEU A 36 4.31 -15.56 1.65
C LEU A 36 4.21 -14.54 0.51
N VAL A 37 5.20 -13.64 0.40
CA VAL A 37 5.21 -12.60 -0.64
C VAL A 37 5.29 -13.23 -2.03
N ASP A 38 6.18 -14.21 -2.22
CA ASP A 38 6.37 -14.87 -3.51
C ASP A 38 5.11 -15.65 -3.92
N GLN A 39 4.51 -16.43 -3.01
CA GLN A 39 3.23 -17.12 -3.27
C GLN A 39 2.09 -16.14 -3.55
N PHE A 40 2.01 -15.02 -2.83
CA PHE A 40 1.00 -14.00 -3.10
C PHE A 40 1.14 -13.41 -4.50
N ILE A 41 2.37 -13.12 -4.92
CA ILE A 41 2.65 -12.59 -6.26
C ILE A 41 2.30 -13.63 -7.34
N GLU A 42 2.75 -14.87 -7.19
CA GLU A 42 2.45 -15.95 -8.14
C GLU A 42 0.94 -16.16 -8.31
N ASN A 43 0.20 -16.21 -7.20
CA ASN A 43 -1.25 -16.38 -7.23
C ASN A 43 -2.02 -15.19 -7.84
N ASN A 44 -1.38 -14.02 -7.93
CA ASN A 44 -1.98 -12.79 -8.43
C ASN A 44 -1.34 -12.26 -9.72
N GLU A 45 -0.40 -13.01 -10.32
CA GLU A 45 0.47 -12.52 -11.40
C GLU A 45 -0.33 -11.92 -12.56
N GLU A 46 -1.31 -12.65 -13.08
CA GLU A 46 -2.17 -12.20 -14.17
C GLU A 46 -2.90 -10.88 -13.83
N TYR A 47 -3.42 -10.76 -12.61
CA TYR A 47 -4.11 -9.53 -12.17
C TYR A 47 -3.13 -8.37 -12.01
N ILE A 48 -1.92 -8.63 -11.51
CA ILE A 48 -0.87 -7.62 -11.36
C ILE A 48 -0.48 -7.05 -12.72
N LEU A 49 -0.24 -7.93 -13.70
CA LEU A 49 0.11 -7.54 -15.06
C LEU A 49 -1.01 -6.72 -15.71
N ASN A 50 -2.25 -7.22 -15.67
CA ASN A 50 -3.41 -6.52 -16.22
C ASN A 50 -3.59 -5.13 -15.58
N ARG A 51 -3.41 -5.02 -14.26
CA ARG A 51 -3.53 -3.74 -13.55
C ARG A 51 -2.43 -2.77 -13.94
N TYR A 52 -1.19 -3.25 -14.03
CA TYR A 52 -0.06 -2.43 -14.45
C TYR A 52 -0.24 -1.91 -15.89
N GLU A 53 -0.72 -2.76 -16.79
CA GLU A 53 -1.06 -2.39 -18.18
C GLU A 53 -2.13 -1.30 -18.23
N GLU A 54 -3.23 -1.47 -17.50
CA GLU A 54 -4.30 -0.47 -17.39
C GLU A 54 -3.73 0.90 -16.95
N LEU A 55 -2.92 0.91 -15.89
CA LEU A 55 -2.29 2.12 -15.37
C LEU A 55 -1.29 2.72 -16.37
N ARG A 56 -0.52 1.91 -17.10
CA ARG A 56 0.37 2.40 -18.16
C ARG A 56 -0.42 3.10 -19.27
N LEU A 57 -1.54 2.55 -19.71
CA LEU A 57 -2.40 3.18 -20.72
C LEU A 57 -2.96 4.52 -20.21
N GLN A 58 -3.43 4.56 -18.95
CA GLN A 58 -3.94 5.78 -18.34
C GLN A 58 -2.87 6.89 -18.22
N HIS A 59 -1.63 6.53 -17.90
CA HIS A 59 -0.55 7.51 -17.70
C HIS A 59 0.21 7.91 -18.98
N SER A 60 0.22 7.04 -20.00
CA SER A 60 0.99 7.25 -21.23
C SER A 60 0.38 8.33 -22.14
N ASN A 61 -0.94 8.57 -22.03
CA ASN A 61 -1.72 9.30 -23.04
C ASN A 61 -1.50 8.77 -24.47
N ASN A 62 -1.07 7.51 -24.62
CA ASN A 62 -0.81 6.86 -25.90
C ASN A 62 -1.62 5.57 -26.01
N PRO A 63 -2.69 5.55 -26.82
CA PRO A 63 -3.53 4.37 -27.01
C PRO A 63 -2.85 3.24 -27.81
N GLU A 64 -1.73 3.51 -28.48
CA GLU A 64 -0.95 2.53 -29.27
C GLU A 64 0.28 2.02 -28.50
N LEU A 65 0.28 2.14 -27.17
CA LEU A 65 1.38 1.65 -26.35
C LEU A 65 1.50 0.12 -26.48
N CYS A 66 2.68 -0.37 -26.86
CA CYS A 66 2.95 -1.80 -26.86
C CYS A 66 2.99 -2.31 -25.41
N LEU A 67 2.13 -3.29 -25.12
CA LEU A 67 2.00 -3.95 -23.81
C LEU A 67 2.48 -5.40 -23.84
N ASP A 68 2.93 -5.90 -25.00
CA ASP A 68 3.32 -7.30 -25.15
C ASP A 68 4.60 -7.60 -24.38
N GLY A 69 4.60 -8.74 -23.68
CA GLY A 69 5.79 -9.29 -23.03
C GLY A 69 6.22 -8.60 -21.73
N ILE A 70 5.35 -7.79 -21.11
CA ILE A 70 5.60 -7.25 -19.78
C ILE A 70 5.70 -8.41 -18.79
N ASN A 71 6.78 -8.43 -18.00
CA ASN A 71 6.95 -9.40 -16.93
C ASN A 71 6.64 -8.79 -15.54
N ILE A 72 6.59 -9.65 -14.54
CA ILE A 72 6.21 -9.27 -13.18
C ILE A 72 7.17 -8.24 -12.53
N ASP A 73 8.47 -8.30 -12.85
CA ASP A 73 9.47 -7.41 -12.25
C ASP A 73 9.37 -5.98 -12.82
N GLU A 74 8.80 -5.83 -14.02
CA GLU A 74 8.43 -4.54 -14.60
C GLU A 74 7.15 -3.98 -13.98
N ALA A 75 6.19 -4.85 -13.65
CA ALA A 75 4.88 -4.45 -13.14
C ALA A 75 4.91 -4.01 -11.68
N ILE A 76 5.78 -4.63 -10.86
CA ILE A 76 5.90 -4.34 -9.43
C ILE A 76 7.34 -4.23 -8.96
N ASP A 77 7.52 -3.61 -7.80
CA ASP A 77 8.75 -3.59 -7.05
C ASP A 77 8.69 -4.60 -5.90
N LYS A 78 9.24 -5.79 -6.11
CA LYS A 78 9.22 -6.87 -5.11
C LYS A 78 10.00 -6.50 -3.85
N GLU A 79 11.10 -5.77 -3.98
CA GLU A 79 11.90 -5.31 -2.84
C GLU A 79 11.11 -4.33 -1.98
N TYR A 80 10.36 -3.41 -2.61
CA TYR A 80 9.42 -2.54 -1.90
C TYR A 80 8.39 -3.35 -1.10
N ILE A 81 7.72 -4.33 -1.72
CA ILE A 81 6.70 -5.15 -1.06
C ILE A 81 7.31 -5.87 0.15
N LYS A 82 8.44 -6.54 -0.04
CA LYS A 82 9.17 -7.25 1.04
C LYS A 82 9.55 -6.30 2.18
N LYS A 83 10.09 -5.12 1.84
CA LYS A 83 10.50 -4.12 2.84
C LYS A 83 9.32 -3.61 3.68
N ILE A 84 8.15 -3.38 3.06
CA ILE A 84 6.93 -3.02 3.80
C ILE A 84 6.48 -4.17 4.70
N CYS A 85 6.47 -5.40 4.19
CA CYS A 85 6.10 -6.59 4.95
C CYS A 85 7.00 -6.79 6.19
N VAL A 86 8.33 -6.68 6.04
CA VAL A 86 9.29 -6.75 7.16
C VAL A 86 9.04 -5.61 8.15
N THR A 87 8.81 -4.40 7.67
CA THR A 87 8.53 -3.24 8.54
C THR A 87 7.25 -3.47 9.37
N LEU A 88 6.22 -4.07 8.75
CA LEU A 88 4.99 -4.39 9.44
C LEU A 88 5.22 -5.49 10.48
N GLU A 89 5.98 -6.54 10.17
CA GLU A 89 6.33 -7.58 11.13
C GLU A 89 7.07 -7.01 12.35
N GLU A 90 8.10 -6.20 12.11
CA GLU A 90 8.95 -5.64 13.18
C GLU A 90 8.27 -4.55 14.00
N LYS A 91 7.38 -3.76 13.39
CA LYS A 91 6.82 -2.53 13.98
C LYS A 91 5.30 -2.55 14.10
N ASN A 92 4.65 -3.71 13.98
CA ASN A 92 3.18 -3.80 13.97
C ASN A 92 2.55 -3.10 15.19
N GLU A 93 3.04 -3.40 16.39
CA GLU A 93 2.49 -2.83 17.62
C GLU A 93 2.60 -1.30 17.67
N MET A 94 3.73 -0.75 17.21
CA MET A 94 3.94 0.69 17.12
C MET A 94 3.00 1.33 16.09
N ILE A 95 2.85 0.70 14.92
CA ILE A 95 1.96 1.19 13.86
C ILE A 95 0.50 1.14 14.33
N ASP A 96 0.08 0.04 14.97
CA ASP A 96 -1.25 -0.09 15.55
C ASP A 96 -1.47 0.96 16.66
N ALA A 97 -0.47 1.23 17.50
CA ALA A 97 -0.55 2.28 18.51
C ALA A 97 -0.71 3.69 17.89
N LEU A 98 0.03 4.00 16.81
CA LEU A 98 -0.09 5.27 16.08
C LEU A 98 -1.47 5.45 15.47
N ILE A 99 -2.04 4.40 14.88
CA ILE A 99 -3.40 4.44 14.33
C ILE A 99 -4.42 4.65 15.46
N ASN A 100 -4.30 3.90 16.55
CA ASN A 100 -5.24 3.92 17.66
C ASN A 100 -5.23 5.25 18.44
N SER A 101 -4.05 5.82 18.67
CA SER A 101 -3.90 7.10 19.38
C SER A 101 -4.48 8.28 18.59
N ASN A 102 -4.46 8.20 17.26
CA ASN A 102 -4.90 9.25 16.35
C ASN A 102 -6.34 9.06 15.84
N ALA A 103 -6.95 7.87 16.01
CA ALA A 103 -8.35 7.61 15.72
C ALA A 103 -9.33 8.17 16.79
N LYS A 104 -8.96 9.25 17.49
CA LYS A 104 -9.81 9.86 18.53
C LYS A 104 -11.14 10.34 17.91
N ASN A 105 -12.26 9.80 18.41
CA ASN A 105 -13.65 9.89 17.93
C ASN A 105 -14.11 8.80 16.95
N TRP A 106 -13.24 7.90 16.51
CA TRP A 106 -13.62 6.69 15.77
C TRP A 106 -13.33 5.48 16.67
N THR A 107 -14.31 4.60 16.86
CA THR A 107 -14.04 3.35 17.59
C THR A 107 -13.21 2.47 16.65
N VAL A 108 -11.94 2.27 16.97
CA VAL A 108 -10.97 1.46 16.19
C VAL A 108 -11.53 0.08 15.82
N ASN A 109 -12.29 -0.54 16.73
CA ASN A 109 -12.99 -1.82 16.49
C ASN A 109 -14.07 -1.76 15.36
N ARG A 110 -14.25 -0.61 14.70
CA ARG A 110 -15.14 -0.40 13.56
C ARG A 110 -14.42 0.10 12.30
N ILE A 111 -13.10 0.27 12.31
CA ILE A 111 -12.37 0.64 11.09
C ILE A 111 -12.48 -0.53 10.12
N ALA A 112 -12.89 -0.25 8.88
CA ALA A 112 -12.97 -1.30 7.88
C ALA A 112 -11.58 -1.90 7.65
N LYS A 113 -11.50 -3.23 7.48
CA LYS A 113 -10.20 -3.91 7.30
C LYS A 113 -9.38 -3.33 6.14
N VAL A 114 -10.04 -2.86 5.09
CA VAL A 114 -9.39 -2.22 3.94
C VAL A 114 -8.83 -0.83 4.29
N ASP A 115 -9.55 -0.01 5.05
CA ASP A 115 -9.03 1.27 5.56
C ASP A 115 -7.80 1.03 6.44
N LEU A 116 -7.85 0.01 7.30
CA LEU A 116 -6.74 -0.36 8.17
C LEU A 116 -5.52 -0.82 7.35
N ALA A 117 -5.71 -1.63 6.31
CA ALA A 117 -4.63 -2.05 5.43
C ALA A 117 -3.95 -0.87 4.73
N ILE A 118 -4.73 0.10 4.25
CA ILE A 118 -4.22 1.34 3.63
C ILE A 118 -3.43 2.18 4.64
N LEU A 119 -3.95 2.35 5.87
CA LEU A 119 -3.25 3.08 6.94
C LEU A 119 -1.93 2.41 7.30
N LYS A 120 -1.93 1.08 7.48
CA LYS A 120 -0.73 0.30 7.78
C LYS A 120 0.33 0.43 6.68
N LEU A 121 -0.08 0.29 5.42
CA LEU A 121 0.80 0.50 4.27
C LEU A 121 1.44 1.89 4.28
N ALA A 122 0.63 2.94 4.41
CA ALA A 122 1.10 4.31 4.34
C ALA A 122 2.07 4.66 5.48
N ILE A 123 1.75 4.21 6.70
CA ILE A 123 2.60 4.44 7.88
C ILE A 123 3.90 3.64 7.77
N ALA A 124 3.85 2.38 7.34
CA ALA A 124 5.06 1.58 7.09
C ALA A 124 5.96 2.21 6.02
N GLU A 125 5.38 2.72 4.92
CA GLU A 125 6.12 3.44 3.88
C GLU A 125 6.79 4.70 4.43
N ILE A 126 6.06 5.52 5.20
CA ILE A 126 6.59 6.74 5.85
C ILE A 126 7.78 6.43 6.77
N ILE A 127 7.78 5.28 7.44
CA ILE A 127 8.81 4.90 8.41
C ILE A 127 10.03 4.24 7.75
N ALA A 128 9.84 3.49 6.66
CA ALA A 128 10.87 2.61 6.13
C ALA A 128 11.45 3.07 4.77
N ILE A 129 10.75 3.93 4.03
CA ILE A 129 11.08 4.26 2.64
C ILE A 129 11.50 5.74 2.56
N ASP A 130 12.77 5.99 2.88
CA ASP A 130 13.36 7.34 3.01
C ASP A 130 13.31 8.18 1.70
N ASP A 131 13.24 7.52 0.55
CA ASP A 131 13.22 8.17 -0.77
C ASP A 131 11.80 8.60 -1.21
N VAL A 132 10.77 8.25 -0.44
CA VAL A 132 9.38 8.66 -0.68
C VAL A 132 9.01 9.79 0.29
N PRO A 133 8.76 11.02 -0.21
CA PRO A 133 8.28 12.11 0.65
C PRO A 133 6.96 11.73 1.33
N GLN A 134 6.83 11.99 2.62
CA GLN A 134 5.65 11.61 3.42
C GLN A 134 4.31 12.05 2.78
N LYS A 135 4.28 13.26 2.18
CA LYS A 135 3.11 13.78 1.47
C LYS A 135 2.70 12.91 0.27
N VAL A 136 3.66 12.29 -0.41
CA VAL A 136 3.39 11.34 -1.51
C VAL A 136 2.70 10.10 -0.93
N SER A 137 3.23 9.50 0.13
CA SER A 137 2.59 8.34 0.80
C SER A 137 1.16 8.64 1.24
N VAL A 138 0.90 9.83 1.79
CA VAL A 138 -0.45 10.28 2.16
C VAL A 138 -1.37 10.36 0.94
N ASN A 139 -0.91 10.99 -0.15
CA ASN A 139 -1.70 11.12 -1.37
C ASN A 139 -2.03 9.75 -1.97
N GLU A 140 -1.06 8.84 -2.03
CA GLU A 140 -1.25 7.49 -2.58
C GLU A 140 -2.25 6.67 -1.72
N ALA A 141 -2.20 6.81 -0.40
CA ALA A 141 -3.18 6.22 0.51
C ALA A 141 -4.60 6.74 0.27
N ILE A 142 -4.74 8.04 -0.01
CA ILE A 142 -6.03 8.68 -0.34
C ILE A 142 -6.56 8.16 -1.68
N GLU A 143 -5.71 8.00 -2.69
CA GLU A 143 -6.12 7.44 -3.98
C GLU A 143 -6.56 5.97 -3.85
N LEU A 144 -5.84 5.15 -3.07
CA LEU A 144 -6.29 3.79 -2.76
C LEU A 144 -7.66 3.80 -2.06
N ALA A 145 -7.87 4.71 -1.10
CA ALA A 145 -9.14 4.80 -0.39
C ALA A 145 -10.31 5.15 -1.31
N LYS A 146 -10.10 6.00 -2.33
CA LYS A 146 -11.14 6.32 -3.32
C LYS A 146 -11.51 5.14 -4.20
N ILE A 147 -10.58 4.21 -4.42
CA ILE A 147 -10.79 3.02 -5.26
C ILE A 147 -11.46 1.90 -4.46
N TYR A 148 -11.05 1.69 -3.21
CA TYR A 148 -11.39 0.49 -2.45
C TYR A 148 -12.33 0.69 -1.26
N CYS A 149 -12.60 1.94 -0.86
CA CYS A 149 -13.32 2.24 0.37
C CYS A 149 -14.56 3.12 0.12
N ASP A 150 -15.23 3.52 1.19
CA ASP A 150 -16.40 4.41 1.10
C ASP A 150 -15.99 5.88 0.89
N ASP A 151 -16.97 6.72 0.53
CA ASP A 151 -16.74 8.15 0.25
C ASP A 151 -16.18 8.95 1.46
N LYS A 152 -16.26 8.40 2.68
CA LYS A 152 -15.75 9.05 3.89
C LYS A 152 -14.31 8.64 4.20
N SER A 153 -13.88 7.45 3.76
CA SER A 153 -12.53 6.90 3.99
C SER A 153 -11.40 7.82 3.54
N PRO A 154 -11.41 8.46 2.35
CA PRO A 154 -10.34 9.37 1.94
C PRO A 154 -10.08 10.51 2.95
N LYS A 155 -11.16 11.12 3.47
CA LYS A 155 -11.05 12.20 4.46
C LYS A 155 -10.58 11.67 5.81
N PHE A 156 -11.08 10.50 6.21
CA PHE A 156 -10.69 9.83 7.44
C PHE A 156 -9.20 9.48 7.44
N ILE A 157 -8.72 8.77 6.41
CA ILE A 157 -7.32 8.36 6.24
C ILE A 157 -6.39 9.57 6.22
N ASN A 158 -6.73 10.62 5.47
CA ASN A 158 -5.95 11.86 5.46
C ASN A 158 -5.81 12.49 6.87
N GLY A 159 -6.88 12.48 7.66
CA GLY A 159 -6.87 13.01 9.02
C GLY A 159 -5.97 12.22 9.98
N ILE A 160 -6.00 10.88 9.89
CA ILE A 160 -5.13 10.01 10.69
C ILE A 160 -3.67 10.20 10.29
N LEU A 161 -3.35 10.09 9.00
CA LEU A 161 -1.96 10.17 8.54
C LEU A 161 -1.33 11.53 8.81
N GLY A 162 -2.09 12.63 8.67
CA GLY A 162 -1.63 13.97 9.03
C GLY A 162 -1.23 14.06 10.52
N SER A 163 -2.02 13.45 11.41
CA SER A 163 -1.75 13.46 12.85
C SER A 163 -0.57 12.55 13.22
N VAL A 164 -0.46 11.38 12.55
CA VAL A 164 0.68 10.46 12.71
C VAL A 164 1.99 11.14 12.30
N ILE A 165 2.02 11.84 11.16
CA ILE A 165 3.22 12.57 10.72
C ILE A 165 3.64 13.61 11.78
N SER A 166 2.71 14.41 12.28
CA SER A 166 3.00 15.38 13.35
C SER A 166 3.51 14.72 14.62
N GLU A 167 3.01 13.53 14.99
CA GLU A 167 3.51 12.78 16.14
C GLU A 167 4.92 12.23 15.92
N LEU A 168 5.24 11.79 14.71
CA LEU A 168 6.58 11.30 14.35
C LEU A 168 7.61 12.43 14.31
N GLU A 169 7.24 13.63 13.86
CA GLU A 169 8.13 14.81 13.85
C GLU A 169 8.36 15.43 15.23
N ALA A 170 7.45 15.18 16.19
CA ALA A 170 7.54 15.71 17.55
C ALA A 170 8.43 14.88 18.49
N LYS A 171 8.95 13.73 18.02
CA LYS A 171 9.88 12.85 18.74
C LYS A 171 11.31 13.07 18.26
#